data_AF-A0A7T5JUV7-F1
#
_entry.id   AF-A0A7T5JUV7-F1
#
_cell.length_a   1.000
_cell.length_b   1.000
_cell.length_c   1.000
_cell.angle_alpha   90.00
_cell.angle_beta   90.00
_cell.angle_gamma   90.00
#
_symmetry.space_group_name_H-M   'P 1'
#
loop_
_entity.id
_entity.type
_entity.pdbx_description
1 polymer ?
#
loop_
_entity_poly.entity_id
_entity_poly.type
_entity_poly.pdbx_seq_one_letter_code
_entity_poly.pdbx_strand_id
1 'polypeptide(L)'
;MTPRDSSIPEARDYPITLTVSEVAEILRVDLHKAYSIVRDRDFPVITHGRRMIIPRDAFFRWLDGCGEERPMYDRNHVLETLADLVAERLNKRGT
;
A
#
# COMPACT_ATOMS: atom_id res chain seq x y z
N MET A 1 23.30 -20.00 -5.66
CA MET A 1 23.80 -18.78 -6.35
C MET A 1 22.69 -18.34 -7.29
N THR A 2 21.78 -17.49 -6.83
CA THR A 2 20.79 -16.87 -7.72
C THR A 2 21.44 -15.62 -8.32
N PRO A 3 21.42 -15.43 -9.65
CA PRO A 3 21.93 -14.22 -10.25
C PRO A 3 21.15 -13.01 -9.70
N ARG A 4 21.92 -12.09 -9.12
CA ARG A 4 21.54 -10.73 -8.77
C ARG A 4 21.38 -9.92 -10.07
N ASP A 5 20.33 -10.18 -10.83
CA ASP A 5 19.84 -9.26 -11.86
C ASP A 5 18.56 -8.62 -11.29
N SER A 6 18.63 -7.60 -10.43
CA SER A 6 19.05 -6.20 -10.65
C SER A 6 18.18 -5.38 -11.61
N SER A 7 17.14 -5.95 -12.22
CA SER A 7 16.25 -5.20 -13.12
C SER A 7 14.82 -5.28 -12.59
N ILE A 8 14.49 -4.45 -11.60
CA ILE A 8 13.08 -4.15 -11.29
C ILE A 8 12.57 -3.39 -12.51
N PRO A 9 11.57 -3.91 -13.26
CA PRO A 9 11.04 -3.20 -14.42
C PRO A 9 10.57 -1.81 -13.98
N GLU A 10 11.05 -0.79 -14.67
CA GLU A 10 10.64 0.58 -14.41
C GLU A 10 9.18 0.76 -14.85
N ALA A 11 8.51 1.78 -14.31
CA ALA A 11 7.14 2.11 -14.73
C ALA A 11 7.01 2.27 -16.25
N ARG A 12 8.09 2.59 -16.97
CA ARG A 12 8.10 2.77 -18.44
C ARG A 12 8.11 1.46 -19.23
N ASP A 13 8.46 0.34 -18.61
CA ASP A 13 8.52 -0.97 -19.26
C ASP A 13 7.13 -1.61 -19.43
N TYR A 14 6.11 -1.01 -18.81
CA TYR A 14 4.72 -1.47 -18.87
C TYR A 14 3.91 -0.73 -19.96
N PRO A 15 2.86 -1.36 -20.52
CA PRO A 15 1.98 -0.71 -21.49
C PRO A 15 1.25 0.49 -20.88
N ILE A 16 0.91 1.50 -21.71
CA ILE A 16 0.27 2.76 -21.28
C ILE A 16 -1.00 2.52 -20.43
N THR A 17 -1.69 1.42 -20.70
CA THR A 17 -2.83 0.95 -19.93
C THR A 17 -2.58 -0.46 -19.43
N LEU A 18 -2.92 -0.71 -18.18
CA LEU A 18 -2.84 -2.00 -17.52
C LEU A 18 -4.22 -2.65 -17.45
N THR A 19 -4.21 -3.98 -17.49
CA THR A 19 -5.32 -4.86 -17.15
C THR A 19 -5.30 -5.19 -15.67
N VAL A 20 -6.44 -5.68 -15.16
CA VAL A 20 -6.53 -6.14 -13.76
C VAL A 20 -5.54 -7.27 -13.46
N SER A 21 -5.29 -8.14 -14.45
CA SER A 21 -4.31 -9.22 -14.32
C SER A 21 -2.88 -8.69 -14.19
N GLU A 22 -2.49 -7.70 -15.00
CA GLU A 22 -1.16 -7.07 -14.88
C GLU A 22 -0.99 -6.36 -13.54
N VAL A 23 -2.04 -5.70 -13.04
CA VAL A 23 -2.02 -5.10 -11.70
C VAL A 23 -1.85 -6.16 -10.61
N ALA A 24 -2.49 -7.32 -10.74
CA ALA A 24 -2.33 -8.43 -9.81
C ALA A 24 -0.87 -8.91 -9.74
N GLU A 25 -0.23 -9.06 -10.90
CA GLU A 25 1.19 -9.43 -11.02
C GLU A 25 2.11 -8.38 -10.41
N ILE A 26 1.89 -7.09 -10.71
CA ILE A 26 2.71 -5.98 -10.20
C ILE A 26 2.57 -5.86 -8.67
N LEU A 27 1.35 -5.95 -8.13
CA LEU A 27 1.09 -5.87 -6.69
C LEU A 27 1.40 -7.18 -5.96
N ARG A 28 1.71 -8.27 -6.68
CA ARG A 28 1.90 -9.64 -6.15
C ARG A 28 0.73 -10.11 -5.28
N VAL A 29 -0.49 -9.90 -5.76
CA VAL A 29 -1.74 -10.32 -5.11
C VAL A 29 -2.55 -11.25 -6.00
N ASP A 30 -3.44 -12.03 -5.40
CA ASP A 30 -4.37 -12.86 -6.18
C ASP A 30 -5.31 -12.01 -7.04
N LEU A 31 -5.74 -12.57 -8.17
CA LEU A 31 -6.62 -11.88 -9.11
C LEU A 31 -7.94 -11.41 -8.46
N HIS A 32 -8.52 -12.20 -7.56
CA HIS A 32 -9.71 -11.79 -6.81
C HIS A 32 -9.45 -10.55 -5.94
N LYS A 33 -8.27 -10.48 -5.32
CA LYS A 33 -7.86 -9.32 -4.51
C LYS A 33 -7.63 -8.10 -5.41
N ALA A 34 -7.01 -8.28 -6.57
CA ALA A 34 -6.85 -7.21 -7.56
C ALA A 34 -8.20 -6.65 -8.02
N TYR A 35 -9.19 -7.49 -8.30
CA TYR A 35 -10.55 -7.02 -8.62
C TYR A 35 -11.21 -6.24 -7.48
N SER A 36 -10.92 -6.59 -6.23
CA SER A 36 -11.40 -5.81 -5.08
C SER A 36 -10.74 -4.44 -5.01
N ILE A 37 -9.43 -4.36 -5.26
CA ILE A 37 -8.65 -3.12 -5.22
C ILE A 37 -9.07 -2.19 -6.37
N VAL A 38 -9.23 -2.72 -7.58
CA VAL A 38 -9.64 -1.94 -8.75
C VAL A 38 -11.04 -1.33 -8.60
N ARG A 39 -11.88 -1.88 -7.71
CA ARG A 39 -13.21 -1.36 -7.37
C ARG A 39 -13.20 -0.34 -6.23
N ASP A 40 -12.05 -0.10 -5.62
CA ASP A 40 -11.92 0.92 -4.58
C ASP A 40 -12.11 2.32 -5.19
N ARG A 41 -12.68 3.25 -4.42
CA ARG A 41 -13.02 4.59 -4.91
C ARG A 41 -11.78 5.42 -5.24
N ASP A 42 -10.69 5.15 -4.54
CA ASP A 42 -9.42 5.86 -4.69
C ASP A 42 -8.51 5.24 -5.75
N PHE A 43 -8.92 4.11 -6.34
CA PHE A 43 -8.13 3.43 -7.35
C PHE A 43 -8.29 4.08 -8.74
N PRO A 44 -7.19 4.33 -9.48
CA PRO A 44 -7.23 5.02 -10.76
C PRO A 44 -7.70 4.10 -11.90
N VAL A 45 -9.00 3.82 -11.94
CA VAL A 45 -9.64 3.05 -13.02
C VAL A 45 -10.58 3.92 -13.85
N ILE A 46 -10.51 3.75 -15.17
CA ILE A 46 -11.46 4.30 -16.12
C ILE A 46 -12.36 3.16 -16.59
N THR A 47 -13.64 3.21 -16.19
CA THR A 47 -14.63 2.25 -16.64
C THR A 47 -15.34 2.77 -17.89
N HIS A 48 -15.12 2.11 -19.03
CA HIS A 48 -15.88 2.37 -20.25
C HIS A 48 -16.80 1.17 -20.52
N GLY A 49 -18.04 1.28 -20.04
CA GLY A 49 -19.02 0.18 -20.05
C GLY A 49 -18.52 -1.02 -19.25
N ARG A 50 -18.27 -2.16 -19.93
CA ARG A 50 -17.79 -3.41 -19.30
C ARG A 50 -16.25 -3.50 -19.21
N ARG A 51 -15.52 -2.56 -19.80
CA ARG A 51 -14.05 -2.57 -19.81
C ARG A 51 -13.51 -1.69 -18.68
N MET A 52 -12.54 -2.23 -17.95
CA MET A 52 -11.74 -1.52 -16.96
C MET A 52 -10.39 -1.20 -17.60
N ILE A 53 -10.06 0.09 -17.66
CA ILE A 53 -8.79 0.58 -18.21
C ILE A 53 -8.05 1.25 -17.06
N ILE A 54 -6.84 0.78 -16.76
CA ILE A 54 -6.04 1.30 -15.65
C ILE A 54 -4.86 2.07 -16.26
N PRO A 55 -4.84 3.42 -16.19
CA PRO A 55 -3.72 4.18 -16.73
C PRO A 55 -2.47 3.90 -15.91
N ARG A 56 -1.41 3.45 -16.58
CA ARG A 56 -0.14 3.07 -15.94
C ARG A 56 0.42 4.16 -15.03
N ASP A 57 0.52 5.38 -15.56
CA ASP A 57 1.10 6.51 -14.83
C ASP A 57 0.22 6.97 -13.64
N ALA A 58 -1.09 6.71 -13.69
CA ALA A 58 -1.98 6.98 -12.57
C ALA A 58 -1.87 5.88 -11.51
N PHE A 59 -1.76 4.62 -11.93
CA PHE A 59 -1.54 3.47 -11.05
C PHE A 59 -0.25 3.59 -10.23
N PHE A 60 0.89 3.92 -10.85
CA PHE A 60 2.15 4.07 -10.12
C PHE A 60 2.12 5.25 -9.14
N ARG A 61 1.49 6.37 -9.53
CA ARG A 61 1.28 7.51 -8.62
C ARG A 61 0.39 7.17 -7.42
N TRP A 62 -0.64 6.37 -7.64
CA TRP A 62 -1.47 5.84 -6.57
C TRP A 62 -0.66 4.92 -5.64
N LEU A 63 0.22 4.08 -6.21
CA LEU A 63 1.10 3.19 -5.44
C LEU A 63 2.08 3.99 -4.56
N ASP A 64 2.68 5.04 -5.10
CA ASP A 64 3.56 5.95 -4.33
C ASP A 64 2.80 6.60 -3.17
N GLY A 65 1.56 7.05 -3.41
CA GLY A 65 0.69 7.63 -2.37
C GLY A 65 0.20 6.64 -1.31
N CYS A 66 0.10 5.34 -1.63
CA CYS A 66 -0.17 4.30 -0.64
C CYS A 66 1.03 4.00 0.29
N GLY A 67 2.24 4.40 -0.10
CA GLY A 67 3.47 4.24 0.68
C GLY A 67 3.67 5.30 1.77
N GLU A 68 2.92 6.40 1.71
CA GLU A 68 2.97 7.43 2.75
C GLU A 68 2.03 7.03 3.91
N GLU A 69 2.68 6.62 4.99
CA GLU A 69 2.22 6.44 6.36
C GLU A 69 1.00 5.55 6.67
N ARG A 70 1.30 4.26 6.83
CA ARG A 70 0.93 3.60 8.10
C ARG A 70 2.20 3.36 8.91
N PRO A 71 2.47 4.13 9.99
CA PRO A 71 3.52 3.74 10.92
C PRO A 71 3.08 2.42 11.57
N MET A 72 3.57 1.31 11.03
CA MET A 72 3.28 -0.03 11.52
C MET A 72 4.13 -0.24 12.78
N TYR A 73 3.64 0.25 13.92
CA TYR A 73 4.33 0.33 15.22
C TYR A 73 5.66 1.08 15.20
N ASP A 74 5.63 2.39 15.46
CA ASP A 74 6.81 3.03 16.05
C ASP A 74 7.02 2.43 17.45
N ARG A 75 8.15 1.74 17.64
CA ARG A 75 8.52 1.07 18.89
C ARG A 75 8.58 2.04 20.07
N ASN A 76 8.77 3.34 19.81
CA ASN A 76 8.83 4.37 20.85
C ASN A 76 7.44 4.78 21.37
N HIS A 77 6.39 4.71 20.55
CA HIS A 77 5.05 5.14 20.93
C HIS A 77 4.39 4.23 21.99
N VAL A 78 4.70 2.93 21.98
CA VAL A 78 4.22 1.99 23.02
C VAL A 78 4.88 2.30 24.37
N LEU A 79 6.15 2.71 24.36
CA LEU A 79 6.86 3.07 25.59
C LEU A 79 6.37 4.41 26.14
N GLU A 80 6.07 5.39 25.29
CA GLU A 80 5.43 6.65 25.73
C GLU A 80 4.05 6.38 26.35
N THR A 81 3.21 5.59 25.67
CA THR A 81 1.87 5.25 26.20
C THR A 81 1.94 4.49 27.52
N LEU A 82 2.90 3.57 27.67
CA LEU A 82 3.11 2.85 28.93
C LEU A 82 3.73 3.74 30.01
N ALA A 83 4.60 4.69 29.65
CA ALA A 83 5.18 5.64 30.60
C ALA A 83 4.10 6.56 31.18
N ASP A 84 3.20 7.08 30.35
CA ASP A 84 2.06 7.89 30.81
C ASP A 84 1.12 7.07 31.72
N LEU A 85 0.81 5.82 31.36
CA LEU A 85 -0.05 4.95 32.16
C LEU A 85 0.60 4.55 33.50
N VAL A 86 1.92 4.37 33.53
CA VAL A 86 2.67 4.07 34.75
C VAL A 86 2.80 5.32 35.62
N ALA A 87 3.04 6.50 35.05
CA ALA A 87 3.08 7.77 35.77
C ALA A 87 1.74 8.06 36.45
N GLU A 88 0.63 7.84 35.74
CA GLU A 88 -0.74 7.96 36.27
C GLU A 88 -0.98 6.97 37.43
N ARG A 89 -0.47 5.73 37.33
CA ARG A 89 -0.56 4.70 38.38
C ARG A 89 0.31 4.96 39.61
N LEU A 90 1.40 5.72 39.47
CA LEU A 90 2.27 6.09 40.59
C LEU A 90 1.75 7.31 41.35
N ASN A 91 1.08 8.24 40.68
CA ASN A 91 0.46 9.40 41.33
C ASN A 91 -0.72 9.04 42.25
N LYS A 92 -1.41 7.91 41.99
CA LYS A 92 -2.56 7.44 42.80
C LYS A 92 -2.21 6.58 44.02
N ARG A 93 -0.93 6.50 44.41
CA ARG A 93 -0.49 5.81 45.64
C ARG A 93 0.10 6.74 46.70
N GLY A 94 -0.03 8.06 46.51
CA GLY A 94 0.32 9.08 47.50
C GLY A 94 -0.90 9.89 47.93
N THR A 95 -1.85 9.27 48.62
CA THR A 95 -2.80 9.95 49.52
C THR A 95 -3.15 9.00 50.65
#